data_AF-A0A563DTN3-F1
#
_entry.id   AF-A0A563DTN3-F1
#
_cell.length_a   1.000
_cell.length_b   1.000
_cell.length_c   1.000
_cell.angle_alpha   90.00
_cell.angle_beta   90.00
_cell.angle_gamma   90.00
#
_symmetry.space_group_name_H-M   'P 1'
#
loop_
_entity.id
_entity.type
_entity.pdbx_description
1 polymer ?
#
loop_
_entity_poly.entity_id
_entity_poly.type
_entity_poly.pdbx_seq_one_letter_code
_entity_poly.pdbx_strand_id
1 'polypeptide(L)'
;MPTEMSGFPTDESTRITLDNWQEPSSVRWAFRHMRELMGSHRILAGPTVRPLPEGPPVELTSVTVPRLTKGVQTVQDVVDTTHTDALVILHDGAVVAEQYADGQDTDTVHLMMSCSKSIVGCIAGILSDRGLMDPQAPVVDLVPEVAGSGYGGATIRDLLDMRTGVAFSEAYTDPDAQVRVMERSMGWRSPGEGDPVGAYSYLASLGRESDHGGAFTYRSADSDMLGWVCERAAGVRMADLISDLIWRRIGAERDAEITCDTVGTAVHDGGVSATARDMARFGQMLLDNGFVDGSQVVPASWLHDAYNRPADVREAFTASDNEVVLPGGWYRNQFWFVPGGEAVALVCLGIHGQMVFVHPSTRVVVVKQSSWPAAQDVDHLVDTLRAFRLLALALAGR
;
A
#
# COMPACT_ATOMS: atom_id res chain seq x y z
N MET A 1 18.97 -1.25 23.63
CA MET A 1 18.65 0.12 23.18
C MET A 1 19.14 0.20 21.74
N PRO A 2 18.30 0.64 20.78
CA PRO A 2 18.74 0.88 19.41
C PRO A 2 19.95 1.83 19.41
N THR A 3 20.95 1.56 18.58
CA THR A 3 22.16 2.37 18.46
C THR A 3 22.17 3.23 17.20
N GLU A 4 21.25 2.94 16.27
CA GLU A 4 20.98 3.69 15.06
C GLU A 4 20.65 5.14 15.41
N MET A 5 21.22 6.08 14.65
CA MET A 5 20.93 7.51 14.78
C MET A 5 21.17 8.09 16.19
N SER A 6 22.00 7.44 17.01
CA SER A 6 22.35 7.88 18.37
C SER A 6 23.64 8.72 18.42
N GLY A 7 23.73 9.67 19.36
CA GLY A 7 24.89 10.55 19.55
C GLY A 7 24.73 11.96 18.96
N PHE A 8 25.55 12.92 19.41
CA PHE A 8 25.54 14.32 18.96
C PHE A 8 26.97 14.83 18.73
N PRO A 9 27.59 14.53 17.56
CA PRO A 9 26.97 14.03 16.34
C PRO A 9 26.74 12.50 16.33
N THR A 10 25.82 12.05 15.47
CA THR A 10 25.63 10.62 15.19
C THR A 10 26.88 10.02 14.56
N ASP A 11 27.32 8.87 15.09
CA ASP A 11 28.45 8.10 14.55
C ASP A 11 28.18 7.71 13.09
N GLU A 12 29.19 7.82 12.24
CA GLU A 12 29.04 7.51 10.81
C GLU A 12 28.64 6.06 10.55
N SER A 13 29.06 5.13 11.41
CA SER A 13 28.74 3.69 11.27
C SER A 13 27.29 3.34 11.62
N THR A 14 26.58 4.21 12.33
CA THR A 14 25.17 4.01 12.71
C THR A 14 24.23 5.07 12.11
N ARG A 15 24.76 5.90 11.20
CA ARG A 15 24.01 6.93 10.50
C ARG A 15 23.17 6.34 9.38
N ILE A 16 21.89 6.71 9.37
CA ILE A 16 20.94 6.36 8.32
C ILE A 16 20.81 7.56 7.37
N THR A 17 20.87 7.28 6.07
CA THR A 17 20.88 8.25 4.97
C THR A 17 19.93 7.80 3.86
N LEU A 18 19.76 8.64 2.82
CA LEU A 18 19.00 8.28 1.63
C LEU A 18 19.53 7.03 0.90
N ASP A 19 20.79 6.65 1.12
CA ASP A 19 21.39 5.53 0.39
C ASP A 19 21.22 4.19 1.12
N ASN A 20 21.06 4.20 2.44
CA ASN A 20 21.03 2.98 3.25
C ASN A 20 19.73 2.74 4.04
N TRP A 21 18.75 3.64 3.99
CA TRP A 21 17.54 3.53 4.82
C TRP A 21 16.69 2.28 4.55
N GLN A 22 16.77 1.71 3.34
CA GLN A 22 16.10 0.44 2.99
C GLN A 22 16.92 -0.81 3.33
N GLU A 23 18.17 -0.66 3.80
CA GLU A 23 19.01 -1.81 4.14
C GLU A 23 18.47 -2.52 5.38
N PRO A 24 18.69 -3.85 5.51
CA PRO A 24 18.20 -4.64 6.64
C PRO A 24 18.49 -4.07 8.03
N SER A 25 19.64 -3.42 8.21
CA SER A 25 20.05 -2.81 9.48
C SER A 25 19.36 -1.47 9.78
N SER A 26 18.77 -0.83 8.78
CA SER A 26 18.25 0.55 8.89
C SER A 26 16.74 0.63 8.74
N VAL A 27 16.13 -0.30 7.99
CA VAL A 27 14.72 -0.26 7.59
C VAL A 27 13.74 -0.13 8.75
N ARG A 28 14.01 -0.81 9.87
CA ARG A 28 13.19 -0.74 11.11
C ARG A 28 13.19 0.64 11.76
N TRP A 29 14.32 1.35 11.70
CA TRP A 29 14.37 2.74 12.17
C TRP A 29 13.73 3.65 11.12
N ALA A 30 14.13 3.53 9.86
CA ALA A 30 13.73 4.44 8.79
C ALA A 30 12.22 4.56 8.62
N PHE A 31 11.49 3.45 8.64
CA PHE A 31 10.04 3.46 8.40
C PHE A 31 9.23 4.25 9.43
N ARG A 32 9.80 4.54 10.61
CA ARG A 32 9.19 5.38 11.65
C ARG A 32 9.62 6.85 11.60
N HIS A 33 10.64 7.15 10.82
CA HIS A 33 11.33 8.44 10.85
C HIS A 33 11.50 9.00 9.43
N MET A 34 10.57 8.70 8.52
CA MET A 34 10.66 9.11 7.11
C MET A 34 10.87 10.62 6.93
N ARG A 35 10.25 11.45 7.79
CA ARG A 35 10.41 12.92 7.78
C ARG A 35 11.82 13.41 8.08
N GLU A 36 12.61 12.59 8.76
CA GLU A 36 14.02 12.88 9.05
C GLU A 36 14.91 12.58 7.83
N LEU A 37 14.41 11.79 6.87
CA LEU A 37 15.13 11.36 5.68
C LEU A 37 14.70 12.14 4.43
N MET A 38 13.42 12.43 4.29
CA MET A 38 12.83 13.03 3.08
C MET A 38 11.65 13.94 3.39
N GLY A 39 11.38 14.87 2.45
CA GLY A 39 10.25 15.78 2.55
C GLY A 39 8.91 15.03 2.58
N SER A 40 7.94 15.57 3.31
CA SER A 40 6.59 15.02 3.35
C SER A 40 5.52 16.11 3.37
N HIS A 41 4.38 15.80 2.77
CA HIS A 41 3.15 16.54 2.95
C HIS A 41 2.32 15.88 4.04
N ARG A 42 1.80 16.72 4.93
CA ARG A 42 0.88 16.29 5.97
C ARG A 42 -0.50 15.96 5.38
N ILE A 43 -1.05 14.83 5.77
CA ILE A 43 -2.44 14.42 5.54
C ILE A 43 -3.19 14.65 6.86
N LEU A 44 -3.96 15.74 6.92
CA LEU A 44 -4.61 16.16 8.16
C LEU A 44 -5.69 15.16 8.60
N ALA A 45 -5.66 14.78 9.87
CA ALA A 45 -6.79 14.20 10.57
C ALA A 45 -7.88 15.25 10.80
N GLY A 46 -9.11 14.76 10.97
CA GLY A 46 -10.25 15.59 11.31
C GLY A 46 -10.28 15.91 12.81
N PRO A 47 -11.12 16.86 13.25
CA PRO A 47 -11.30 17.14 14.68
C PRO A 47 -12.05 16.02 15.42
N THR A 48 -12.66 15.08 14.69
CA THR A 48 -13.47 14.00 15.25
C THR A 48 -12.80 12.65 14.98
N VAL A 49 -12.44 11.98 16.07
CA VAL A 49 -11.88 10.63 16.02
C VAL A 49 -13.01 9.61 16.13
N ARG A 50 -13.05 8.65 15.21
CA ARG A 50 -13.92 7.49 15.33
C ARG A 50 -13.27 6.50 16.30
N PRO A 51 -13.90 6.14 17.42
CA PRO A 51 -13.32 5.20 18.36
C PRO A 51 -13.20 3.82 17.73
N LEU A 52 -12.13 3.10 18.08
CA LEU A 52 -12.02 1.67 17.87
C LEU A 52 -12.38 0.99 19.20
N PRO A 53 -13.59 0.43 19.35
CA PRO A 53 -13.99 -0.21 20.60
C PRO A 53 -13.16 -1.48 20.84
N GLU A 54 -12.94 -1.82 22.11
CA GLU A 54 -12.33 -3.09 22.49
C GLU A 54 -13.34 -4.24 22.38
N GLY A 55 -12.90 -5.37 21.83
CA GLY A 55 -13.67 -6.60 21.68
C GLY A 55 -13.13 -7.73 22.56
N PRO A 56 -13.75 -8.92 22.51
CA PRO A 56 -13.24 -10.09 23.21
C PRO A 56 -11.86 -10.49 22.66
N PRO A 57 -10.82 -10.61 23.50
CA PRO A 57 -9.47 -10.83 23.03
C PRO A 57 -9.30 -12.19 22.33
N VAL A 58 -8.40 -12.23 21.35
CA VAL A 58 -7.99 -13.46 20.67
C VAL A 58 -6.55 -13.83 20.99
N GLU A 59 -6.37 -15.03 21.53
CA GLU A 59 -5.05 -15.61 21.76
C GLU A 59 -4.46 -16.12 20.43
N LEU A 60 -3.46 -15.43 19.88
CA LEU A 60 -2.83 -15.81 18.60
C LEU A 60 -2.11 -17.16 18.65
N THR A 61 -1.76 -17.63 19.85
CA THR A 61 -1.19 -18.97 20.08
C THR A 61 -2.20 -20.10 19.91
N SER A 62 -3.50 -19.79 19.91
CA SER A 62 -4.58 -20.79 19.81
C SER A 62 -4.87 -21.25 18.37
N VAL A 63 -4.38 -20.52 17.36
CA VAL A 63 -4.61 -20.83 15.94
C VAL A 63 -3.31 -21.30 15.31
N THR A 64 -3.34 -22.49 14.70
CA THR A 64 -2.18 -23.07 14.03
C THR A 64 -2.19 -22.80 12.52
N VAL A 65 -1.00 -22.71 11.94
CA VAL A 65 -0.72 -22.32 10.56
C VAL A 65 0.28 -23.32 9.96
N PRO A 66 -0.08 -24.04 8.87
CA PRO A 66 0.87 -24.82 8.10
C PRO A 66 1.72 -23.87 7.23
N ARG A 67 2.98 -23.69 7.66
CA ARG A 67 3.96 -22.81 7.01
C ARG A 67 4.65 -23.49 5.84
N LEU A 68 5.11 -22.71 4.87
CA LEU A 68 5.76 -23.24 3.66
C LEU A 68 6.99 -24.09 3.97
N THR A 69 7.86 -23.61 4.85
CA THR A 69 9.17 -24.25 5.13
C THR A 69 9.41 -24.59 6.60
N LYS A 70 8.49 -24.21 7.51
CA LYS A 70 8.67 -24.32 8.97
C LYS A 70 7.69 -25.25 9.69
N GLY A 71 7.01 -26.14 8.95
CA GLY A 71 6.02 -27.06 9.53
C GLY A 71 4.77 -26.34 10.04
N VAL A 72 4.15 -26.87 11.09
CA VAL A 72 2.96 -26.25 11.70
C VAL A 72 3.37 -25.44 12.91
N GLN A 73 3.07 -24.14 12.91
CA GLN A 73 3.32 -23.21 14.02
C GLN A 73 2.05 -22.43 14.35
N THR A 74 2.08 -21.52 15.32
CA THR A 74 0.93 -20.67 15.67
C THR A 74 0.90 -19.38 14.84
N VAL A 75 -0.22 -18.65 14.87
CA VAL A 75 -0.29 -17.28 14.31
C VAL A 75 0.71 -16.38 15.02
N GLN A 76 0.89 -16.52 16.34
CA GLN A 76 1.90 -15.77 17.08
C GLN A 76 3.32 -16.03 16.55
N ASP A 77 3.68 -17.29 16.27
CA ASP A 77 5.00 -17.61 15.71
C ASP A 77 5.23 -16.94 14.33
N VAL A 78 4.18 -16.84 13.51
CA VAL A 78 4.28 -16.12 12.22
C VAL A 78 4.49 -14.63 12.46
N VAL A 79 3.75 -14.01 13.39
CA VAL A 79 3.92 -12.59 13.76
C VAL A 79 5.34 -12.33 14.27
N ASP A 80 5.84 -13.15 15.19
CA ASP A 80 7.16 -12.97 15.82
C ASP A 80 8.32 -13.16 14.83
N THR A 81 8.17 -14.08 13.87
CA THR A 81 9.26 -14.45 12.95
C THR A 81 9.19 -13.77 11.58
N THR A 82 8.23 -12.86 11.37
CA THR A 82 8.09 -12.07 10.12
C THR A 82 8.25 -10.57 10.38
N HIS A 83 9.16 -10.21 11.30
CA HIS A 83 9.59 -8.84 11.62
C HIS A 83 8.42 -7.85 11.78
N THR A 84 7.40 -8.24 12.52
CA THR A 84 6.25 -7.39 12.82
C THR A 84 6.65 -6.25 13.74
N ASP A 85 6.25 -5.03 13.38
CA ASP A 85 6.47 -3.85 14.20
C ASP A 85 5.18 -3.41 14.90
N ALA A 86 4.05 -3.45 14.19
CA ALA A 86 2.72 -3.31 14.76
C ALA A 86 1.74 -4.31 14.14
N LEU A 87 0.81 -4.79 14.94
CA LEU A 87 -0.31 -5.63 14.54
C LEU A 87 -1.59 -5.09 15.20
N VAL A 88 -2.63 -4.83 14.40
CA VAL A 88 -3.97 -4.49 14.89
C VAL A 88 -4.97 -5.42 14.20
N ILE A 89 -5.79 -6.13 14.97
CA ILE A 89 -6.81 -7.04 14.45
C ILE A 89 -8.18 -6.55 14.92
N LEU A 90 -9.05 -6.24 13.96
CA LEU A 90 -10.46 -5.96 14.20
C LEU A 90 -11.30 -7.18 13.86
N HIS A 91 -12.30 -7.46 14.69
CA HIS A 91 -13.39 -8.37 14.40
C HIS A 91 -14.71 -7.67 14.70
N ASP A 92 -15.62 -7.62 13.72
CA ASP A 92 -16.88 -6.87 13.82
C ASP A 92 -16.70 -5.40 14.21
N GLY A 93 -15.59 -4.79 13.77
CA GLY A 93 -15.26 -3.39 14.05
C GLY A 93 -14.70 -3.12 15.45
N ALA A 94 -14.42 -4.16 16.24
CA ALA A 94 -13.80 -4.05 17.55
C ALA A 94 -12.37 -4.64 17.56
N VAL A 95 -11.45 -4.02 18.29
CA VAL A 95 -10.07 -4.49 18.46
C VAL A 95 -10.09 -5.77 19.29
N VAL A 96 -9.63 -6.88 18.73
CA VAL A 96 -9.55 -8.17 19.44
C VAL A 96 -8.11 -8.61 19.72
N ALA A 97 -7.13 -8.01 19.06
CA ALA A 97 -5.72 -8.13 19.39
C ALA A 97 -4.95 -6.93 18.85
N GLU A 98 -3.97 -6.48 19.62
CA GLU A 98 -3.08 -5.39 19.25
C GLU A 98 -1.69 -5.65 19.87
N GLN A 99 -0.63 -5.52 19.06
CA GLN A 99 0.75 -5.76 19.48
C GLN A 99 1.68 -4.72 18.85
N TYR A 100 2.67 -4.25 19.60
CA TYR A 100 3.69 -3.30 19.15
C TYR A 100 5.07 -3.75 19.61
N ALA A 101 6.07 -3.67 18.72
CA ALA A 101 7.43 -4.09 18.97
C ALA A 101 8.41 -2.90 19.00
N ASP A 102 9.56 -3.09 19.65
CA ASP A 102 10.72 -2.20 19.59
C ASP A 102 10.43 -0.70 19.81
N GLY A 103 9.57 -0.41 20.78
CA GLY A 103 9.21 0.94 21.19
C GLY A 103 8.20 1.63 20.27
N GLN A 104 7.59 0.91 19.33
CA GLN A 104 6.33 1.36 18.72
C GLN A 104 5.20 1.38 19.75
N ASP A 105 4.24 2.25 19.50
CA ASP A 105 3.01 2.39 20.24
C ASP A 105 1.86 2.83 19.31
N THR A 106 0.71 3.12 19.90
CA THR A 106 -0.50 3.55 19.19
C THR A 106 -0.34 4.87 18.44
N ASP A 107 0.66 5.68 18.79
CA ASP A 107 0.92 7.00 18.21
C ASP A 107 2.03 6.97 17.14
N THR A 108 2.70 5.83 16.98
CA THR A 108 3.81 5.70 16.04
C THR A 108 3.31 5.71 14.60
N VAL A 109 3.75 6.71 13.83
CA VAL A 109 3.55 6.79 12.38
C VAL A 109 4.58 5.90 11.69
N HIS A 110 4.14 5.06 10.77
CA HIS A 110 4.99 4.10 10.08
C HIS A 110 4.68 4.06 8.58
N LEU A 111 5.72 3.97 7.76
CA LEU A 111 5.61 3.87 6.30
C LEU A 111 4.81 2.62 5.90
N MET A 112 3.82 2.80 5.04
CA MET A 112 2.93 1.74 4.58
C MET A 112 3.31 1.19 3.20
N MET A 113 4.37 1.74 2.60
CA MET A 113 4.85 1.37 1.26
C MET A 113 3.66 1.30 0.30
N SER A 114 3.56 0.27 -0.53
CA SER A 114 2.52 0.16 -1.55
C SER A 114 1.08 -0.06 -1.07
N CYS A 115 0.81 -0.10 0.24
CA CYS A 115 -0.58 0.11 0.69
C CYS A 115 -1.07 1.53 0.33
N SER A 116 -0.16 2.48 0.08
CA SER A 116 -0.44 3.81 -0.47
C SER A 116 -1.24 3.76 -1.77
N LYS A 117 -0.92 2.80 -2.66
CA LYS A 117 -1.60 2.61 -3.95
C LYS A 117 -3.09 2.39 -3.78
N SER A 118 -3.48 1.60 -2.78
CA SER A 118 -4.89 1.31 -2.48
C SER A 118 -5.64 2.55 -1.98
N ILE A 119 -4.98 3.46 -1.25
CA ILE A 119 -5.56 4.76 -0.88
C ILE A 119 -5.76 5.62 -2.13
N VAL A 120 -4.76 5.68 -3.03
CA VAL A 120 -4.86 6.40 -4.31
C VAL A 120 -5.96 5.82 -5.21
N GLY A 121 -6.11 4.49 -5.24
CA GLY A 121 -7.21 3.80 -5.93
C GLY A 121 -8.59 4.18 -5.39
N CYS A 122 -8.72 4.38 -4.07
CA CYS A 122 -9.94 4.94 -3.48
C CYS A 122 -10.19 6.39 -3.91
N ILE A 123 -9.15 7.23 -3.97
CA ILE A 123 -9.28 8.62 -4.47
C ILE A 123 -9.75 8.62 -5.92
N ALA A 124 -9.17 7.80 -6.80
CA ALA A 124 -9.61 7.66 -8.18
C ALA A 124 -11.09 7.25 -8.28
N GLY A 125 -11.53 6.30 -7.46
CA GLY A 125 -12.93 5.90 -7.39
C GLY A 125 -13.87 7.03 -6.97
N ILE A 126 -13.48 7.84 -5.97
CA ILE A 126 -14.25 9.00 -5.51
C ILE A 126 -14.33 10.08 -6.61
N LEU A 127 -13.21 10.37 -7.28
CA LEU A 127 -13.18 11.36 -8.37
C LEU A 127 -13.99 10.89 -9.58
N SER A 128 -13.98 9.60 -9.87
CA SER A 128 -14.78 9.01 -10.94
C SER A 128 -16.28 9.12 -10.68
N ASP A 129 -16.73 8.77 -9.48
CA ASP A 129 -18.14 8.90 -9.07
C ASP A 129 -18.63 10.36 -9.09
N ARG A 130 -17.73 11.31 -8.84
CA ARG A 130 -18.01 12.75 -8.97
C ARG A 130 -18.00 13.25 -10.42
N GLY A 131 -17.72 12.39 -11.40
CA GLY A 131 -17.65 12.76 -12.81
C GLY A 131 -16.43 13.62 -13.18
N LEU A 132 -15.37 13.62 -12.35
CA LEU A 132 -14.14 14.37 -12.60
C LEU A 132 -13.12 13.60 -13.44
N MET A 133 -13.27 12.27 -13.52
CA MET A 133 -12.46 11.40 -14.38
C MET A 133 -13.26 10.18 -14.81
N ASP A 134 -13.02 9.68 -16.02
CA ASP A 134 -13.58 8.41 -16.50
C ASP A 134 -12.45 7.37 -16.60
N PRO A 135 -12.51 6.23 -15.89
CA PRO A 135 -11.52 5.17 -16.01
C PRO A 135 -11.29 4.70 -17.46
N GLN A 136 -12.28 4.79 -18.35
CA GLN A 136 -12.11 4.38 -19.75
C GLN A 136 -11.47 5.47 -20.62
N ALA A 137 -11.31 6.69 -20.12
CA ALA A 137 -10.69 7.78 -20.86
C ALA A 137 -9.17 7.57 -20.97
N PRO A 138 -8.55 8.03 -22.07
CA PRO A 138 -7.10 8.13 -22.21
C PRO A 138 -6.47 8.97 -21.08
N VAL A 139 -5.31 8.54 -20.59
CA VAL A 139 -4.51 9.29 -19.60
C VAL A 139 -4.18 10.69 -20.10
N VAL A 140 -3.91 10.81 -21.39
CA VAL A 140 -3.50 12.05 -22.06
C VAL A 140 -4.56 13.15 -22.06
N ASP A 141 -5.83 12.81 -21.81
CA ASP A 141 -6.91 13.79 -21.73
C ASP A 141 -6.76 14.68 -20.49
N LEU A 142 -6.20 14.12 -19.41
CA LEU A 142 -5.91 14.84 -18.16
C LEU A 142 -4.44 15.27 -18.07
N VAL A 143 -3.53 14.46 -18.63
CA VAL A 143 -2.07 14.70 -18.60
C VAL A 143 -1.48 14.67 -20.02
N PRO A 144 -1.70 15.70 -20.85
CA PRO A 144 -1.19 15.75 -22.22
C PRO A 144 0.35 15.69 -22.31
N GLU A 145 1.06 16.00 -21.22
CA GLU A 145 2.52 15.98 -21.14
C GLU A 145 3.12 14.58 -21.38
N VAL A 146 2.36 13.51 -21.12
CA VAL A 146 2.82 12.13 -21.31
C VAL A 146 2.43 11.53 -22.66
N ALA A 147 1.88 12.33 -23.59
CA ALA A 147 1.43 11.82 -24.89
C ALA A 147 2.56 11.20 -25.73
N GLY A 148 3.80 11.67 -25.56
CA GLY A 148 4.99 11.13 -26.22
C GLY A 148 5.75 10.06 -25.43
N SER A 149 5.30 9.72 -24.22
CA SER A 149 5.95 8.73 -23.36
C SER A 149 5.31 7.35 -23.51
N GLY A 150 5.76 6.40 -22.68
CA GLY A 150 5.22 5.05 -22.58
C GLY A 150 3.72 4.99 -22.29
N TYR A 151 3.15 6.06 -21.73
CA TYR A 151 1.71 6.17 -21.41
C TYR A 151 0.86 6.62 -22.60
N GLY A 152 1.46 6.93 -23.75
CA GLY A 152 0.75 7.30 -24.98
C GLY A 152 -0.26 6.23 -25.41
N GLY A 153 -1.54 6.54 -25.26
CA GLY A 153 -2.66 5.65 -25.59
C GLY A 153 -3.12 4.72 -24.46
N ALA A 154 -2.50 4.80 -23.27
CA ALA A 154 -3.03 4.14 -22.07
C ALA A 154 -4.35 4.79 -21.63
N THR A 155 -5.26 3.97 -21.12
CA THR A 155 -6.44 4.45 -20.39
C THR A 155 -6.14 4.54 -18.91
N ILE A 156 -6.97 5.29 -18.18
CA ILE A 156 -6.89 5.35 -16.71
C ILE A 156 -7.16 3.96 -16.08
N ARG A 157 -7.97 3.13 -16.74
CA ARG A 157 -8.23 1.72 -16.39
C ARG A 157 -6.96 0.89 -16.46
N ASP A 158 -6.11 1.12 -17.44
CA ASP A 158 -4.82 0.43 -17.55
C ASP A 158 -3.90 0.77 -16.37
N LEU A 159 -3.91 2.01 -15.88
CA LEU A 159 -3.19 2.40 -14.67
C LEU A 159 -3.75 1.69 -13.43
N LEU A 160 -5.08 1.73 -13.27
CA LEU A 160 -5.80 1.18 -12.12
C LEU A 160 -5.62 -0.32 -11.95
N ASP A 161 -5.53 -1.04 -13.07
CA ASP A 161 -5.42 -2.50 -13.09
C ASP A 161 -3.99 -2.97 -13.37
N MET A 162 -3.00 -2.05 -13.48
CA MET A 162 -1.59 -2.32 -13.78
C MET A 162 -1.41 -3.17 -15.05
N ARG A 163 -2.05 -2.70 -16.12
CA ARG A 163 -2.06 -3.33 -17.45
C ARG A 163 -1.46 -2.38 -18.50
N THR A 164 -0.65 -1.42 -18.08
CA THR A 164 0.09 -0.61 -19.04
C THR A 164 1.19 -1.43 -19.72
N GLY A 165 1.57 -1.05 -20.94
CA GLY A 165 2.72 -1.59 -21.63
C GLY A 165 3.98 -0.73 -21.45
N VAL A 166 4.07 0.02 -20.35
CA VAL A 166 5.20 0.91 -20.05
C VAL A 166 6.46 0.08 -19.75
N ALA A 167 7.60 0.49 -20.30
CA ALA A 167 8.89 -0.13 -20.06
C ALA A 167 9.38 0.19 -18.64
N PHE A 168 9.09 -0.70 -17.69
CA PHE A 168 9.40 -0.49 -16.28
C PHE A 168 9.71 -1.82 -15.57
N SER A 169 10.95 -1.97 -15.13
CA SER A 169 11.37 -3.08 -14.26
C SER A 169 11.17 -2.75 -12.78
N GLU A 170 10.41 -3.61 -12.08
CA GLU A 170 10.18 -3.58 -10.63
C GLU A 170 11.22 -4.42 -9.86
N ALA A 171 12.36 -4.76 -10.47
CA ALA A 171 13.38 -5.60 -9.86
C ALA A 171 14.20 -4.83 -8.80
N TYR A 172 13.73 -4.80 -7.54
CA TYR A 172 14.39 -4.11 -6.43
C TYR A 172 15.86 -4.54 -6.18
N THR A 173 16.25 -5.75 -6.59
CA THR A 173 17.63 -6.24 -6.43
C THR A 173 18.60 -5.74 -7.51
N ASP A 174 18.08 -5.14 -8.58
CA ASP A 174 18.87 -4.58 -9.67
C ASP A 174 19.01 -3.06 -9.48
N PRO A 175 20.23 -2.52 -9.27
CA PRO A 175 20.45 -1.09 -9.06
C PRO A 175 20.10 -0.21 -10.28
N ASP A 176 20.06 -0.80 -11.47
CA ASP A 176 19.79 -0.10 -12.73
C ASP A 176 18.33 -0.26 -13.20
N ALA A 177 17.51 -1.05 -12.47
CA ALA A 177 16.09 -1.18 -12.75
C ALA A 177 15.36 0.16 -12.63
N GLN A 178 14.30 0.32 -13.42
CA GLN A 178 13.52 1.56 -13.48
C GLN A 178 13.00 1.98 -12.10
N VAL A 179 12.61 1.04 -11.23
CA VAL A 179 12.21 1.36 -9.85
C VAL A 179 13.30 2.08 -9.05
N ARG A 180 14.58 1.76 -9.26
CA ARG A 180 15.71 2.45 -8.59
C ARG A 180 16.00 3.82 -9.19
N VAL A 181 15.84 3.99 -10.51
CA VAL A 181 15.91 5.31 -11.15
C VAL A 181 14.77 6.21 -10.67
N MET A 182 13.57 5.65 -10.51
CA MET A 182 12.40 6.34 -9.99
C MET A 182 12.63 6.82 -8.56
N GLU A 183 13.14 5.96 -7.66
CA GLU A 183 13.48 6.35 -6.28
C GLU A 183 14.49 7.51 -6.23
N ARG A 184 15.50 7.53 -7.11
CA ARG A 184 16.44 8.66 -7.22
C ARG A 184 15.75 9.93 -7.70
N SER A 185 14.90 9.82 -8.73
CA SER A 185 14.14 10.94 -9.29
C SER A 185 13.16 11.55 -8.28
N MET A 186 12.63 10.73 -7.37
CA MET A 186 11.68 11.10 -6.32
C MET A 186 12.35 11.52 -5.00
N GLY A 187 13.68 11.48 -4.90
CA GLY A 187 14.40 11.85 -3.67
C GLY A 187 14.35 10.81 -2.54
N TRP A 188 14.02 9.55 -2.86
CA TRP A 188 14.14 8.41 -1.95
C TRP A 188 15.55 7.81 -1.94
N ARG A 189 16.39 8.19 -2.90
CA ARG A 189 17.82 7.85 -2.98
C ARG A 189 18.60 9.06 -3.49
N SER A 190 19.92 9.07 -3.26
CA SER A 190 20.76 10.11 -3.83
C SER A 190 20.66 10.12 -5.36
N PRO A 191 20.54 11.29 -6.00
CA PRO A 191 20.38 11.38 -7.45
C PRO A 191 21.66 10.93 -8.17
N GLY A 192 21.49 10.23 -9.28
CA GLY A 192 22.54 9.91 -10.24
C GLY A 192 22.74 11.01 -11.29
N GLU A 193 23.84 10.94 -12.04
CA GLU A 193 24.10 11.85 -13.15
C GLU A 193 23.07 11.64 -14.27
N GLY A 194 22.35 12.71 -14.63
CA GLY A 194 21.38 12.68 -15.73
C GLY A 194 20.00 12.11 -15.37
N ASP A 195 19.76 11.74 -14.11
CA ASP A 195 18.42 11.33 -13.67
C ASP A 195 17.41 12.49 -13.85
N PRO A 196 16.16 12.20 -14.25
CA PRO A 196 15.09 13.19 -14.26
C PRO A 196 14.86 13.77 -12.86
N VAL A 197 14.53 15.06 -12.78
CA VAL A 197 14.22 15.72 -11.51
C VAL A 197 12.72 15.68 -11.27
N GLY A 198 12.31 14.94 -10.25
CA GLY A 198 10.92 14.80 -9.83
C GLY A 198 10.17 13.66 -10.50
N ALA A 199 9.16 13.15 -9.80
CA ALA A 199 8.37 11.99 -10.19
C ALA A 199 7.75 12.16 -11.59
N TYR A 200 7.11 13.31 -11.83
CA TYR A 200 6.40 13.57 -13.09
C TYR A 200 7.33 13.70 -14.30
N SER A 201 8.50 14.31 -14.12
CA SER A 201 9.51 14.35 -15.20
C SER A 201 10.00 12.94 -15.53
N TYR A 202 10.16 12.09 -14.52
CA TYR A 202 10.54 10.70 -14.71
C TYR A 202 9.46 9.90 -15.46
N LEU A 203 8.18 9.99 -15.04
CA LEU A 203 7.07 9.33 -15.73
C LEU A 203 6.95 9.74 -17.21
N ALA A 204 7.17 11.02 -17.52
CA ALA A 204 7.17 11.53 -18.88
C ALA A 204 8.36 11.02 -19.72
N SER A 205 9.42 10.50 -19.09
CA SER A 205 10.60 9.96 -19.77
C SER A 205 10.51 8.47 -20.10
N LEU A 206 9.57 7.74 -19.47
CA LEU A 206 9.44 6.29 -19.64
C LEU A 206 9.07 5.94 -21.08
N GLY A 207 9.63 4.84 -21.58
CA GLY A 207 9.30 4.27 -22.89
C GLY A 207 8.15 3.27 -22.84
N ARG A 208 7.78 2.72 -24.00
CA ARG A 208 6.80 1.63 -24.14
C ARG A 208 7.52 0.34 -24.53
N GLU A 209 7.18 -0.77 -23.88
CA GLU A 209 7.70 -2.11 -24.20
C GLU A 209 6.65 -3.01 -24.88
N SER A 210 5.36 -2.79 -24.60
CA SER A 210 4.26 -3.63 -25.09
C SER A 210 2.96 -2.84 -25.22
N ASP A 211 1.87 -3.50 -25.62
CA ASP A 211 0.56 -2.86 -25.72
C ASP A 211 -0.13 -2.71 -24.36
N HIS A 212 -0.92 -1.64 -24.20
CA HIS A 212 -1.79 -1.46 -23.03
C HIS A 212 -2.95 -2.46 -23.04
N GLY A 213 -3.50 -2.75 -21.87
CA GLY A 213 -4.59 -3.70 -21.68
C GLY A 213 -4.14 -5.17 -21.72
N GLY A 214 -2.82 -5.42 -21.71
CA GLY A 214 -2.24 -6.77 -21.73
C GLY A 214 -2.35 -7.51 -20.39
N ALA A 215 -1.36 -8.36 -20.13
CA ALA A 215 -1.21 -9.06 -18.86
C ALA A 215 -1.07 -8.08 -17.69
N PHE A 216 -1.38 -8.56 -16.48
CA PHE A 216 -1.08 -7.82 -15.26
C PHE A 216 0.44 -7.84 -15.04
N THR A 217 1.03 -6.65 -14.90
CA THR A 217 2.43 -6.49 -14.52
C THR A 217 2.50 -5.36 -13.51
N TYR A 218 2.87 -5.70 -12.28
CA TYR A 218 2.93 -4.75 -11.19
C TYR A 218 3.99 -3.68 -11.46
N ARG A 219 3.58 -2.41 -11.52
CA ARG A 219 4.44 -1.25 -11.78
C ARG A 219 4.11 -0.11 -10.84
N SER A 220 5.07 0.31 -10.03
CA SER A 220 4.89 1.45 -9.12
C SER A 220 4.63 2.76 -9.88
N ALA A 221 5.25 2.93 -11.04
CA ALA A 221 5.03 4.09 -11.91
C ALA A 221 3.57 4.26 -12.38
N ASP A 222 2.79 3.18 -12.53
CA ASP A 222 1.38 3.27 -12.90
C ASP A 222 0.56 3.95 -11.80
N SER A 223 0.93 3.76 -10.53
CA SER A 223 0.27 4.39 -9.39
C SER A 223 0.64 5.87 -9.25
N ASP A 224 1.88 6.26 -9.53
CA ASP A 224 2.28 7.68 -9.57
C ASP A 224 1.62 8.41 -10.75
N MET A 225 1.51 7.75 -11.91
CA MET A 225 0.77 8.29 -13.04
C MET A 225 -0.72 8.46 -12.68
N LEU A 226 -1.32 7.47 -12.01
CA LEU A 226 -2.70 7.57 -11.50
C LEU A 226 -2.84 8.72 -10.49
N GLY A 227 -1.84 8.92 -9.63
CA GLY A 227 -1.76 10.03 -8.70
C GLY A 227 -1.79 11.38 -9.41
N TRP A 228 -0.95 11.56 -10.44
CA TRP A 228 -0.95 12.77 -11.27
C TRP A 228 -2.29 13.01 -11.97
N VAL A 229 -2.89 11.96 -12.53
CA VAL A 229 -4.23 12.02 -13.12
C VAL A 229 -5.27 12.52 -12.10
N CYS A 230 -5.25 11.99 -10.88
CA CYS A 230 -6.16 12.42 -9.81
C CYS A 230 -5.96 13.90 -9.44
N GLU A 231 -4.70 14.32 -9.27
CA GLU A 231 -4.38 15.72 -8.96
C GLU A 231 -4.81 16.67 -10.08
N ARG A 232 -4.66 16.26 -11.34
CA ARG A 232 -5.10 17.04 -12.52
C ARG A 232 -6.61 17.11 -12.64
N ALA A 233 -7.31 16.00 -12.41
CA ALA A 233 -8.77 15.95 -12.42
C ALA A 233 -9.39 16.84 -11.34
N ALA A 234 -8.77 16.89 -10.15
CA ALA A 234 -9.29 17.63 -9.01
C ALA A 234 -8.75 19.08 -8.89
N GLY A 235 -7.58 19.37 -9.47
CA GLY A 235 -6.86 20.63 -9.24
C GLY A 235 -6.32 20.78 -7.80
N VAL A 236 -6.11 19.66 -7.10
CA VAL A 236 -5.74 19.60 -5.68
C VAL A 236 -4.63 18.56 -5.50
N ARG A 237 -3.61 18.87 -4.70
CA ARG A 237 -2.50 17.93 -4.41
C ARG A 237 -2.97 16.70 -3.62
N MET A 238 -2.29 15.57 -3.78
CA MET A 238 -2.74 14.28 -3.23
C MET A 238 -2.93 14.30 -1.70
N ALA A 239 -2.04 14.94 -0.94
CA ALA A 239 -2.16 14.96 0.52
C ALA A 239 -3.48 15.58 1.01
N ASP A 240 -3.95 16.63 0.33
CA ASP A 240 -5.21 17.30 0.66
C ASP A 240 -6.40 16.47 0.17
N LEU A 241 -6.29 15.82 -1.00
CA LEU A 241 -7.29 14.85 -1.47
C LEU A 241 -7.49 13.70 -0.47
N ILE A 242 -6.40 13.05 -0.03
CA ILE A 242 -6.48 11.98 0.96
C ILE A 242 -7.09 12.51 2.26
N SER A 243 -6.66 13.69 2.72
CA SER A 243 -7.17 14.29 3.94
C SER A 243 -8.68 14.51 3.89
N ASP A 244 -9.16 15.24 2.89
CA ASP A 244 -10.56 15.68 2.82
C ASP A 244 -11.53 14.58 2.40
N LEU A 245 -11.08 13.66 1.53
CA LEU A 245 -11.94 12.65 0.93
C LEU A 245 -11.95 11.34 1.72
N ILE A 246 -10.88 11.02 2.45
CA ILE A 246 -10.74 9.74 3.16
C ILE A 246 -10.38 9.96 4.63
N TRP A 247 -9.23 10.55 4.93
CA TRP A 247 -8.62 10.52 6.27
C TRP A 247 -9.50 11.15 7.35
N ARG A 248 -10.05 12.34 7.06
CA ARG A 248 -11.03 13.01 7.94
C ARG A 248 -12.34 12.23 8.05
N ARG A 249 -12.73 11.52 6.98
CA ARG A 249 -14.01 10.82 6.88
C ARG A 249 -14.03 9.48 7.60
N ILE A 250 -12.87 8.80 7.69
CA ILE A 250 -12.72 7.57 8.47
C ILE A 250 -12.57 7.84 9.98
N GLY A 251 -12.51 9.12 10.37
CA GLY A 251 -12.29 9.54 11.76
C GLY A 251 -10.90 9.16 12.26
N ALA A 252 -9.87 9.34 11.43
CA ALA A 252 -8.49 9.09 11.80
C ALA A 252 -8.10 9.88 13.06
N GLU A 253 -7.27 9.26 13.88
CA GLU A 253 -6.85 9.74 15.18
C GLU A 253 -5.58 10.59 15.13
N ARG A 254 -4.70 10.34 14.16
CA ARG A 254 -3.48 11.11 13.93
C ARG A 254 -3.40 11.58 12.49
N ASP A 255 -2.71 12.71 12.30
CA ASP A 255 -2.29 13.13 10.98
C ASP A 255 -1.43 12.02 10.37
N ALA A 256 -1.71 11.66 9.12
CA ALA A 256 -0.80 10.86 8.30
C ALA A 256 0.14 11.80 7.53
N GLU A 257 1.00 11.22 6.73
CA GLU A 257 1.83 11.95 5.79
C GLU A 257 2.08 11.15 4.53
N ILE A 258 2.44 11.86 3.47
CA ILE A 258 2.90 11.27 2.21
C ILE A 258 4.23 11.93 1.84
N THR A 259 5.27 11.14 1.59
CA THR A 259 6.56 11.68 1.17
C THR A 259 6.42 12.41 -0.16
N CYS A 260 7.29 13.38 -0.41
CA CYS A 260 7.30 14.16 -1.64
C CYS A 260 8.71 14.33 -2.20
N ASP A 261 8.79 14.47 -3.51
CA ASP A 261 10.04 14.72 -4.21
C ASP A 261 10.57 16.15 -3.98
N THR A 262 11.72 16.45 -4.57
CA THR A 262 12.42 17.74 -4.39
C THR A 262 11.70 18.94 -5.01
N VAL A 263 10.67 18.70 -5.84
CA VAL A 263 9.83 19.75 -6.43
C VAL A 263 8.42 19.79 -5.82
N GLY A 264 8.15 18.96 -4.82
CA GLY A 264 6.89 18.94 -4.08
C GLY A 264 5.81 18.07 -4.72
N THR A 265 6.16 17.09 -5.54
CA THR A 265 5.23 16.05 -6.01
C THR A 265 5.11 14.96 -4.97
N ALA A 266 3.89 14.51 -4.63
CA ALA A 266 3.74 13.37 -3.73
C ALA A 266 4.27 12.07 -4.37
N VAL A 267 4.78 11.14 -3.55
CA VAL A 267 5.12 9.78 -3.96
C VAL A 267 3.89 8.90 -3.74
N HIS A 268 3.04 8.78 -4.77
CA HIS A 268 1.71 8.18 -4.68
C HIS A 268 1.78 6.66 -4.51
N ASP A 269 2.78 6.03 -5.12
CA ASP A 269 2.92 4.58 -5.14
C ASP A 269 3.28 3.97 -3.77
N GLY A 270 3.94 4.74 -2.89
CA GLY A 270 4.59 4.17 -1.71
C GLY A 270 4.71 5.08 -0.50
N GLY A 271 4.44 6.38 -0.64
CA GLY A 271 4.89 7.38 0.33
C GLY A 271 4.03 7.59 1.56
N VAL A 272 2.88 6.93 1.71
CA VAL A 272 2.01 7.15 2.87
C VAL A 272 2.58 6.50 4.12
N SER A 273 2.71 7.29 5.19
CA SER A 273 2.97 6.83 6.54
C SER A 273 1.79 7.14 7.45
N ALA A 274 1.39 6.18 8.28
CA ALA A 274 0.26 6.31 9.20
C ALA A 274 0.40 5.40 10.42
N THR A 275 -0.42 5.63 11.46
CA THR A 275 -0.51 4.72 12.60
C THR A 275 -1.22 3.42 12.21
N ALA A 276 -0.90 2.31 12.90
CA ALA A 276 -1.56 1.03 12.65
C ALA A 276 -3.09 1.11 12.88
N ARG A 277 -3.54 1.85 13.90
CA ARG A 277 -4.96 2.06 14.19
C ARG A 277 -5.69 2.85 13.10
N ASP A 278 -5.07 3.87 12.53
CA ASP A 278 -5.69 4.64 11.44
C ASP A 278 -5.74 3.86 10.13
N MET A 279 -4.73 3.03 9.86
CA MET A 279 -4.83 2.05 8.78
C MET A 279 -5.90 0.99 9.06
N ALA A 280 -6.20 0.68 10.33
CA ALA A 280 -7.28 -0.24 10.69
C ALA A 280 -8.65 0.41 10.47
N ARG A 281 -8.80 1.72 10.71
CA ARG A 281 -9.99 2.50 10.32
C ARG A 281 -10.18 2.53 8.80
N PHE A 282 -9.09 2.67 8.03
CA PHE A 282 -9.13 2.56 6.58
C PHE A 282 -9.58 1.15 6.14
N GLY A 283 -9.00 0.09 6.72
CA GLY A 283 -9.41 -1.29 6.47
C GLY A 283 -10.87 -1.56 6.85
N GLN A 284 -11.36 -0.99 7.95
CA GLN A 284 -12.76 -1.11 8.37
C GLN A 284 -13.70 -0.39 7.39
N MET A 285 -13.31 0.77 6.85
CA MET A 285 -14.06 1.42 5.77
C MET A 285 -14.16 0.52 4.53
N LEU A 286 -13.07 -0.14 4.14
CA LEU A 286 -13.10 -1.10 3.02
C LEU A 286 -14.02 -2.29 3.32
N LEU A 287 -13.95 -2.84 4.54
CA LEU A 287 -14.81 -3.92 5.01
C LEU A 287 -16.31 -3.55 4.96
N ASP A 288 -16.63 -2.31 5.32
CA ASP A 288 -18.00 -1.79 5.31
C ASP A 288 -18.38 -1.18 3.93
N ASN A 289 -17.76 -1.66 2.84
CA ASN A 289 -18.03 -1.26 1.45
C ASN A 289 -17.98 0.27 1.24
N GLY A 290 -17.02 0.94 1.88
CA GLY A 290 -16.79 2.37 1.76
C GLY A 290 -17.71 3.23 2.63
N PHE A 291 -18.57 2.63 3.46
CA PHE A 291 -19.52 3.34 4.30
C PHE A 291 -18.95 3.61 5.70
N VAL A 292 -19.04 4.86 6.17
CA VAL A 292 -18.58 5.26 7.51
C VAL A 292 -19.60 6.23 8.11
N ASP A 293 -20.08 5.94 9.32
CA ASP A 293 -20.91 6.82 10.15
C ASP A 293 -22.05 7.54 9.40
N GLY A 294 -22.78 6.82 8.54
CA GLY A 294 -23.91 7.37 7.80
C GLY A 294 -23.57 7.98 6.43
N SER A 295 -22.29 8.01 6.04
CA SER A 295 -21.81 8.58 4.77
C SER A 295 -21.11 7.52 3.92
N GLN A 296 -21.41 7.52 2.62
CA GLN A 296 -20.59 6.82 1.63
C GLN A 296 -19.31 7.64 1.40
N VAL A 297 -18.16 7.10 1.79
CA VAL A 297 -16.84 7.74 1.63
C VAL A 297 -16.26 7.34 0.28
N VAL A 298 -16.06 6.05 0.06
CA VAL A 298 -15.67 5.47 -1.24
C VAL A 298 -16.91 4.85 -1.87
N PRO A 299 -17.23 5.06 -3.16
CA PRO A 299 -18.42 4.50 -3.78
C PRO A 299 -18.48 2.96 -3.65
N ALA A 300 -19.59 2.42 -3.14
CA ALA A 300 -19.74 0.97 -2.98
C ALA A 300 -19.63 0.23 -4.32
N SER A 301 -20.10 0.84 -5.41
CA SER A 301 -19.95 0.32 -6.79
C SER A 301 -18.48 0.14 -7.18
N TRP A 302 -17.58 1.02 -6.74
CA TRP A 302 -16.14 0.93 -7.02
C TRP A 302 -15.48 -0.26 -6.33
N LEU A 303 -15.85 -0.50 -5.07
CA LEU A 303 -15.34 -1.63 -4.29
C LEU A 303 -15.94 -2.94 -4.80
N HIS A 304 -17.25 -3.00 -5.07
CA HIS A 304 -17.87 -4.17 -5.70
C HIS A 304 -17.25 -4.49 -7.06
N ASP A 305 -16.96 -3.46 -7.87
CA ASP A 305 -16.22 -3.63 -9.12
C ASP A 305 -14.83 -4.23 -8.90
N ALA A 306 -14.10 -3.80 -7.86
CA ALA A 306 -12.80 -4.37 -7.54
C ALA A 306 -12.88 -5.86 -7.15
N TYR A 307 -13.89 -6.25 -6.35
CA TYR A 307 -14.16 -7.64 -6.00
C TYR A 307 -14.64 -8.48 -7.19
N ASN A 308 -15.13 -7.86 -8.27
CA ASN A 308 -15.52 -8.61 -9.45
C ASN A 308 -14.29 -9.19 -10.13
N ARG A 309 -14.40 -10.47 -10.49
CA ARG A 309 -13.37 -11.21 -11.21
C ARG A 309 -13.88 -11.60 -12.60
N PRO A 310 -14.02 -10.64 -13.54
CA PRO A 310 -14.35 -10.95 -14.92
C PRO A 310 -13.24 -11.77 -15.58
N ALA A 311 -13.57 -12.44 -16.68
CA ALA A 311 -12.66 -13.37 -17.35
C ALA A 311 -11.36 -12.68 -17.79
N ASP A 312 -11.43 -11.45 -18.31
CA ASP A 312 -10.27 -10.70 -18.78
C ASP A 312 -9.29 -10.36 -17.64
N VAL A 313 -9.80 -9.91 -16.49
CA VAL A 313 -8.99 -9.60 -15.30
C VAL A 313 -8.31 -10.87 -14.78
N ARG A 314 -9.03 -12.00 -14.79
CA ARG A 314 -8.47 -13.29 -14.38
C ARG A 314 -7.40 -13.80 -15.35
N GLU A 315 -7.64 -13.69 -16.65
CA GLU A 315 -6.68 -14.07 -17.70
C GLU A 315 -5.41 -13.22 -17.62
N ALA A 316 -5.55 -11.91 -17.44
CA ALA A 316 -4.43 -11.00 -17.26
C ALA A 316 -3.54 -11.37 -16.06
N PHE A 317 -4.14 -11.76 -14.93
CA PHE A 317 -3.39 -12.21 -13.76
C PHE A 317 -2.75 -13.58 -13.95
N THR A 318 -3.45 -14.52 -14.60
CA THR A 318 -2.94 -15.87 -14.90
C THR A 318 -1.69 -15.82 -15.77
N ALA A 319 -1.59 -14.83 -16.65
CA ALA A 319 -0.43 -14.61 -17.51
C ALA A 319 0.77 -13.96 -16.79
N SER A 320 0.65 -13.64 -15.50
CA SER A 320 1.70 -13.00 -14.70
C SER A 320 2.42 -13.99 -13.78
N ASP A 321 3.65 -13.65 -13.37
CA ASP A 321 4.42 -14.43 -12.40
C ASP A 321 3.76 -14.49 -11.00
N ASN A 322 2.82 -13.58 -10.73
CA ASN A 322 2.08 -13.56 -9.46
C ASN A 322 1.11 -14.72 -9.31
N GLU A 323 0.69 -15.38 -10.40
CA GLU A 323 -0.16 -16.57 -10.34
C GLU A 323 0.50 -17.71 -9.54
N VAL A 324 1.83 -17.81 -9.60
CA VAL A 324 2.58 -18.84 -8.86
C VAL A 324 2.54 -18.58 -7.36
N VAL A 325 2.60 -17.31 -6.95
CA VAL A 325 2.66 -16.90 -5.54
C VAL A 325 1.26 -16.80 -4.92
N LEU A 326 0.29 -16.26 -5.68
CA LEU A 326 -1.09 -16.00 -5.27
C LEU A 326 -2.08 -16.71 -6.21
N PRO A 327 -2.11 -18.06 -6.22
CA PRO A 327 -2.89 -18.81 -7.19
C PRO A 327 -4.38 -18.49 -7.13
N GLY A 328 -4.96 -18.23 -8.31
CA GLY A 328 -6.37 -17.83 -8.47
C GLY A 328 -6.69 -16.39 -8.07
N GLY A 329 -5.67 -15.62 -7.65
CA GLY A 329 -5.76 -14.21 -7.33
C GLY A 329 -6.08 -13.34 -8.54
N TRP A 330 -6.31 -12.06 -8.25
CA TRP A 330 -6.41 -11.01 -9.26
C TRP A 330 -6.04 -9.65 -8.66
N TYR A 331 -5.83 -8.67 -9.54
CA TYR A 331 -5.59 -7.29 -9.18
C TYR A 331 -6.59 -6.38 -9.89
N ARG A 332 -7.19 -5.44 -9.15
CA ARG A 332 -8.15 -4.48 -9.71
C ARG A 332 -8.28 -3.25 -8.83
N ASN A 333 -8.40 -2.07 -9.45
CA ASN A 333 -8.57 -0.79 -8.73
C ASN A 333 -7.53 -0.53 -7.63
N GLN A 334 -6.28 -0.94 -7.86
CA GLN A 334 -5.17 -0.84 -6.90
C GLN A 334 -5.25 -1.78 -5.67
N PHE A 335 -6.03 -2.87 -5.75
CA PHE A 335 -6.15 -3.87 -4.70
C PHE A 335 -5.74 -5.27 -5.18
N TRP A 336 -5.12 -6.04 -4.29
CA TRP A 336 -4.90 -7.47 -4.47
C TRP A 336 -6.07 -8.25 -3.90
N PHE A 337 -6.46 -9.32 -4.59
CA PHE A 337 -7.49 -10.24 -4.10
C PHE A 337 -6.95 -11.65 -4.01
N VAL A 338 -7.09 -12.25 -2.83
CA VAL A 338 -6.57 -13.59 -2.52
C VAL A 338 -7.74 -14.51 -2.22
N PRO A 339 -8.06 -15.46 -3.12
CA PRO A 339 -9.15 -16.39 -2.90
C PRO A 339 -8.79 -17.42 -1.81
N GLY A 340 -9.83 -17.90 -1.15
CA GLY A 340 -9.68 -18.84 -0.07
C GLY A 340 -10.95 -19.66 0.19
N GLY A 341 -11.15 -20.73 -0.58
CA GLY A 341 -12.40 -21.49 -0.54
C GLY A 341 -13.52 -20.66 -1.17
N GLU A 342 -14.63 -20.50 -0.48
CA GLU A 342 -15.74 -19.63 -0.93
C GLU A 342 -15.54 -18.15 -0.55
N ALA A 343 -14.51 -17.84 0.25
CA ALA A 343 -14.20 -16.48 0.68
C ALA A 343 -13.06 -15.86 -0.15
N VAL A 344 -13.03 -14.53 -0.20
CA VAL A 344 -11.98 -13.75 -0.86
C VAL A 344 -11.52 -12.68 0.10
N ALA A 345 -10.21 -12.60 0.33
CA ALA A 345 -9.60 -11.49 1.03
C ALA A 345 -9.23 -10.37 0.05
N LEU A 346 -9.50 -9.12 0.43
CA LEU A 346 -8.88 -7.96 -0.19
C LEU A 346 -7.61 -7.64 0.60
N VAL A 347 -6.52 -7.36 -0.09
CA VAL A 347 -5.22 -7.05 0.51
C VAL A 347 -4.65 -5.79 -0.11
N CYS A 348 -4.36 -4.80 0.74
CA CYS A 348 -3.42 -3.73 0.41
C CYS A 348 -2.04 -4.24 0.82
N LEU A 349 -1.08 -4.29 -0.10
CA LEU A 349 0.20 -4.98 0.11
C LEU A 349 1.36 -4.04 -0.24
N GLY A 350 2.28 -3.87 0.70
CA GLY A 350 3.54 -3.14 0.54
C GLY A 350 4.76 -4.01 0.80
N ILE A 351 5.88 -3.67 0.15
CA ILE A 351 7.17 -4.30 0.41
C ILE A 351 7.57 -4.18 1.89
N HIS A 352 8.48 -5.04 2.32
CA HIS A 352 8.93 -5.18 3.71
C HIS A 352 7.83 -5.61 4.70
N GLY A 353 6.68 -6.07 4.20
CA GLY A 353 5.64 -6.72 4.99
C GLY A 353 4.47 -5.86 5.42
N GLN A 354 4.21 -4.75 4.73
CA GLN A 354 3.06 -3.88 5.07
C GLN A 354 1.79 -4.50 4.52
N MET A 355 0.77 -4.67 5.36
CA MET A 355 -0.50 -5.25 4.94
C MET A 355 -1.69 -4.57 5.60
N VAL A 356 -2.73 -4.30 4.80
CA VAL A 356 -4.12 -4.18 5.27
C VAL A 356 -4.88 -5.33 4.64
N PHE A 357 -5.24 -6.31 5.46
CA PHE A 357 -5.97 -7.51 5.05
C PHE A 357 -7.43 -7.37 5.50
N VAL A 358 -8.36 -7.53 4.56
CA VAL A 358 -9.80 -7.42 4.80
C VAL A 358 -10.47 -8.71 4.37
N HIS A 359 -11.18 -9.36 5.29
CA HIS A 359 -11.89 -10.61 5.05
C HIS A 359 -13.39 -10.43 5.31
N PRO A 360 -14.18 -10.06 4.26
CA PRO A 360 -15.57 -9.66 4.43
C PRO A 360 -16.48 -10.71 5.05
N SER A 361 -16.34 -11.97 4.66
CA SER A 361 -17.22 -13.05 5.11
C SER A 361 -17.14 -13.33 6.62
N THR A 362 -16.03 -12.95 7.26
CA THR A 362 -15.83 -13.10 8.70
C THR A 362 -15.72 -11.74 9.41
N ARG A 363 -15.92 -10.64 8.69
CA ARG A 363 -15.82 -9.27 9.22
C ARG A 363 -14.53 -9.00 9.99
N VAL A 364 -13.41 -9.50 9.46
CA VAL A 364 -12.07 -9.31 10.05
C VAL A 364 -11.25 -8.33 9.23
N VAL A 365 -10.56 -7.43 9.92
CA VAL A 365 -9.51 -6.57 9.37
C VAL A 365 -8.23 -6.85 10.14
N VAL A 366 -7.12 -7.02 9.43
CA VAL A 366 -5.78 -7.10 10.04
C VAL A 366 -4.88 -6.06 9.41
N VAL A 367 -4.28 -5.22 10.24
CA VAL A 367 -3.19 -4.33 9.84
C VAL A 367 -1.90 -4.89 10.40
N LYS A 368 -0.90 -5.02 9.53
CA LYS A 368 0.46 -5.40 9.91
C LYS A 368 1.43 -4.40 9.32
N GLN A 369 2.20 -3.77 10.19
CA GLN A 369 3.36 -2.97 9.85
C GLN A 369 4.61 -3.79 10.14
N SER A 370 5.60 -3.73 9.28
CA SER A 370 6.78 -4.60 9.37
C SER A 370 8.02 -3.98 8.75
N SER A 371 9.16 -4.56 9.09
CA SER A 371 10.46 -4.16 8.58
C SER A 371 11.23 -5.39 8.09
N TRP A 372 10.65 -6.18 7.17
CA TRP A 372 11.35 -7.36 6.66
C TRP A 372 12.72 -6.95 6.10
N PRO A 373 13.80 -7.74 6.34
CA PRO A 373 15.12 -7.45 5.81
C PRO A 373 15.15 -7.29 4.29
N ALA A 374 14.43 -8.16 3.58
CA ALA A 374 14.24 -8.05 2.14
C ALA A 374 12.94 -7.31 1.81
N ALA A 375 12.96 -6.54 0.71
CA ALA A 375 11.76 -5.88 0.19
C ALA A 375 10.62 -6.88 -0.10
N GLN A 376 10.97 -8.07 -0.60
CA GLN A 376 10.03 -9.14 -0.89
C GLN A 376 10.56 -10.47 -0.34
N ASP A 377 9.68 -11.24 0.28
CA ASP A 377 9.97 -12.58 0.79
C ASP A 377 8.69 -13.43 0.65
N VAL A 378 8.75 -14.46 -0.20
CA VAL A 378 7.59 -15.31 -0.53
C VAL A 378 7.15 -16.13 0.67
N ASP A 379 8.09 -16.63 1.48
CA ASP A 379 7.78 -17.41 2.68
C ASP A 379 7.06 -16.54 3.70
N HIS A 380 7.59 -15.34 3.97
CA HIS A 380 6.93 -14.39 4.86
C HIS A 380 5.55 -13.97 4.36
N LEU A 381 5.41 -13.66 3.07
CA LEU A 381 4.14 -13.26 2.47
C LEU A 381 3.06 -14.34 2.60
N VAL A 382 3.36 -15.55 2.10
CA VAL A 382 2.38 -16.64 2.05
C VAL A 382 2.02 -17.11 3.45
N ASP A 383 3.00 -17.23 4.36
CA ASP A 383 2.73 -17.63 5.75
C ASP A 383 1.86 -16.59 6.48
N THR A 384 2.12 -15.29 6.26
CA THR A 384 1.33 -14.20 6.85
C THR A 384 -0.12 -14.21 6.35
N LEU A 385 -0.32 -14.33 5.03
CA LEU A 385 -1.68 -14.40 4.44
C LEU A 385 -2.45 -15.63 4.93
N ARG A 386 -1.78 -16.79 5.05
CA ARG A 386 -2.38 -18.00 5.64
C ARG A 386 -2.74 -17.80 7.10
N ALA A 387 -1.86 -17.20 7.89
CA ALA A 387 -2.10 -16.92 9.30
C ALA A 387 -3.34 -16.03 9.49
N PHE A 388 -3.44 -14.93 8.72
CA PHE A 388 -4.59 -14.02 8.80
C PHE A 388 -5.89 -14.70 8.38
N ARG A 389 -5.87 -15.51 7.31
CA ARG A 389 -7.05 -16.24 6.89
C ARG A 389 -7.51 -17.26 7.94
N LEU A 390 -6.59 -18.05 8.50
CA LEU A 390 -6.94 -19.06 9.52
C LEU A 390 -7.43 -18.40 10.82
N LEU A 391 -6.83 -17.27 11.20
CA LEU A 391 -7.30 -16.45 12.31
C LEU A 391 -8.72 -15.93 12.04
N ALA A 392 -8.97 -15.40 10.85
CA ALA A 392 -10.27 -14.87 10.47
C ALA A 392 -11.37 -15.93 10.53
N LEU A 393 -11.10 -17.15 10.04
CA LEU A 393 -12.02 -18.28 10.13
C LEU A 393 -12.23 -18.75 11.58
N ALA A 394 -11.19 -18.72 12.42
CA ALA A 394 -11.30 -19.07 13.83
C ALA A 394 -12.13 -18.04 14.63
N LEU A 395 -12.10 -16.77 14.24
CA LEU A 395 -12.90 -15.71 14.85
C LEU A 395 -14.39 -15.80 14.49
N ALA A 396 -14.73 -16.15 13.25
CA ALA A 396 -16.12 -16.30 12.82
C ALA A 396 -16.89 -17.45 13.51
N GLY A 397 -16.17 -18.40 14.11
CA GLY A 397 -16.78 -19.51 14.85
C GLY A 397 -17.10 -19.20 16.32
N ARG A 398 -16.90 -17.96 16.77
CA ARG A 398 -17.04 -17.55 18.19
C ARG A 398 -18.37 -16.91 18.52
#